data_AF-A0A924RWG0-F1
#
_entry.id   AF-A0A924RWG0-F1
#
_cell.length_a   1.000
_cell.length_b   1.000
_cell.length_c   1.000
_cell.angle_alpha   90.00
_cell.angle_beta   90.00
_cell.angle_gamma   90.00
#
_symmetry.space_group_name_H-M   'P 1'
#
loop_
_entity.id
_entity.type
_entity.pdbx_description
1 polymer ?
#
loop_
_entity_poly.entity_id
_entity_poly.type
_entity_poly.pdbx_seq_one_letter_code
_entity_poly.pdbx_strand_id
1 'polypeptide(L)'
;VTLRLRLQTEMELIKYNNLHKPWNCDIDFTSFLSAGAEQRVYIQNIKKVFKLNDAIYYLSWTDYFENLLLNNYFSPDTAFQLIGFYKSDANILYALVEQSYVATNQATD
;
A
#
# COMPACT_ATOMS: atom_id res chain seq x y z
N VAL A 1 20.79 5.27 -12.59
CA VAL A 1 20.69 3.83 -12.22
C VAL A 1 19.36 3.55 -11.53
N THR A 2 18.98 4.35 -10.53
CA THR A 2 17.76 4.20 -9.71
C THR A 2 16.44 4.07 -10.46
N LEU A 3 16.13 4.99 -11.40
CA LEU A 3 14.88 4.94 -12.19
C LEU A 3 14.74 3.66 -13.02
N ARG A 4 15.84 3.06 -13.51
CA ARG A 4 15.77 1.84 -14.31
C ARG A 4 15.39 0.62 -13.48
N LEU A 5 15.92 0.51 -12.26
CA LEU A 5 15.64 -0.62 -11.38
C LEU A 5 14.18 -0.63 -10.91
N ARG A 6 13.65 0.55 -10.55
CA ARG A 6 12.24 0.71 -10.20
C ARG A 6 11.31 0.30 -11.34
N LEU A 7 11.54 0.82 -12.56
CA LEU A 7 10.73 0.48 -13.72
C LEU A 7 10.78 -1.02 -14.06
N GLN A 8 11.95 -1.64 -13.92
CA GLN A 8 12.08 -3.08 -14.15
C GLN A 8 11.25 -3.90 -13.16
N THR A 9 11.42 -3.66 -11.86
CA THR A 9 10.68 -4.37 -10.80
C THR A 9 9.17 -4.11 -10.89
N GLU A 10 8.76 -2.90 -11.29
CA GLU A 10 7.36 -2.57 -11.55
C GLU A 10 6.76 -3.38 -12.70
N MET A 11 7.48 -3.52 -13.83
CA MET A 11 7.04 -4.34 -14.96
C MET A 11 6.92 -5.82 -14.57
N GLU A 12 7.85 -6.33 -13.78
CA GLU A 12 7.82 -7.70 -13.27
C GLU A 12 6.60 -7.93 -12.36
N LEU A 13 6.29 -6.99 -11.45
CA LEU A 13 5.10 -7.04 -10.63
C LEU A 13 3.81 -6.99 -11.45
N ILE A 14 3.73 -6.10 -12.46
CA ILE A 14 2.56 -6.04 -13.34
C ILE A 14 2.37 -7.36 -14.09
N LYS A 15 3.46 -7.93 -14.62
CA LYS A 15 3.41 -9.23 -15.31
C LYS A 15 2.96 -10.34 -14.37
N TYR A 16 3.51 -10.41 -13.16
CA TYR A 16 3.10 -11.35 -12.13
C TYR A 16 1.62 -11.21 -11.81
N ASN A 17 1.14 -9.98 -11.63
CA ASN A 17 -0.26 -9.73 -11.28
C ASN A 17 -1.23 -10.13 -12.40
N ASN A 18 -0.87 -9.88 -13.66
CA ASN A 18 -1.66 -10.30 -14.80
C ASN A 18 -1.75 -11.82 -14.96
N LEU A 19 -0.72 -12.56 -14.53
CA LEU A 19 -0.68 -14.02 -14.63
C LEU A 19 -1.40 -14.71 -13.46
N HIS A 20 -1.29 -14.16 -12.26
CA HIS A 20 -1.73 -14.83 -11.02
C HIS A 20 -2.97 -14.20 -10.37
N LYS A 21 -3.55 -13.15 -10.96
CA LYS A 21 -4.72 -12.38 -10.47
C LYS A 21 -4.68 -11.87 -9.00
N PRO A 22 -3.59 -11.28 -8.47
CA PRO A 22 -3.59 -10.57 -7.18
C PRO A 22 -4.07 -9.10 -7.29
N TRP A 23 -4.61 -8.68 -8.43
CA TRP A 23 -5.23 -7.35 -8.56
C TRP A 23 -6.43 -7.27 -7.61
N ASN A 24 -6.29 -6.48 -6.55
CA ASN A 24 -7.33 -6.32 -5.55
C ASN A 24 -8.00 -4.97 -5.75
N CYS A 25 -9.27 -5.02 -6.13
CA CYS A 25 -10.09 -3.86 -6.48
C CYS A 25 -11.20 -3.58 -5.45
N ASP A 26 -11.25 -4.34 -4.35
CA ASP A 26 -12.29 -4.20 -3.30
C ASP A 26 -11.95 -3.04 -2.35
N ILE A 27 -11.61 -1.89 -2.92
CA ILE A 27 -11.34 -0.64 -2.19
C ILE A 27 -12.55 0.25 -2.36
N ASP A 28 -13.22 0.58 -1.26
CA ASP A 28 -14.22 1.65 -1.25
C ASP A 28 -13.51 3.00 -1.26
N PHE A 29 -13.36 3.61 -2.44
CA PHE A 29 -12.71 4.91 -2.56
C PHE A 29 -13.49 6.06 -1.89
N THR A 30 -14.77 5.85 -1.53
CA THR A 30 -15.55 6.85 -0.78
C THR A 30 -15.16 6.92 0.69
N SER A 31 -14.50 5.89 1.22
CA SER A 31 -14.03 5.82 2.61
C SER A 31 -12.65 6.47 2.84
N PHE A 32 -12.24 7.36 1.94
CA PHE A 32 -10.98 8.09 2.03
C PHE A 32 -10.86 8.85 3.36
N LEU A 33 -9.75 8.61 4.06
CA LEU A 33 -9.45 9.24 5.35
C LEU A 33 -8.36 10.30 5.22
N SER A 34 -7.24 9.96 4.59
CA SER A 34 -6.11 10.88 4.46
C SER A 34 -5.15 10.46 3.34
N ALA A 35 -4.32 11.40 2.90
CA ALA A 35 -3.22 11.15 1.99
C ALA A 35 -1.94 11.81 2.51
N GLY A 36 -0.84 11.06 2.45
CA GLY A 36 0.51 11.59 2.49
C GLY A 36 1.13 11.56 1.09
N ALA A 37 2.41 11.85 0.99
CA ALA A 37 3.07 11.94 -0.30
C ALA A 37 3.22 10.59 -1.04
N GLU A 38 3.38 9.47 -0.33
CA GLU A 38 3.44 8.11 -0.93
C GLU A 38 2.17 7.28 -0.71
N GLN A 39 1.37 7.60 0.32
CA GLN A 39 0.29 6.75 0.79
C GLN A 39 -1.08 7.43 0.77
N ARG A 40 -2.11 6.69 0.38
CA ARG A 40 -3.52 7.06 0.56
C ARG A 40 -4.18 6.06 1.49
N VAL A 41 -4.97 6.53 2.45
CA VAL A 41 -5.58 5.73 3.51
C VAL A 41 -7.10 5.73 3.35
N TYR A 42 -7.69 4.54 3.42
CA TYR A 42 -9.12 4.29 3.27
C TYR A 42 -9.63 3.49 4.47
N ILE A 43 -10.73 3.89 5.07
CA ILE A 43 -11.34 3.17 6.19
C ILE A 43 -12.03 1.92 5.65
N GLN A 44 -11.64 0.75 6.15
CA GLN A 44 -12.34 -0.49 5.86
C GLN A 44 -13.43 -0.75 6.91
N ASN A 45 -13.11 -0.50 8.18
CA ASN A 45 -14.02 -0.57 9.32
C ASN A 45 -13.39 0.12 10.54
N ILE A 46 -14.06 0.06 11.70
CA ILE A 46 -13.59 0.68 12.94
C ILE A 46 -12.22 0.17 13.46
N LYS A 47 -11.73 -0.98 12.95
CA LYS A 47 -10.48 -1.63 13.38
C LYS A 47 -9.38 -1.66 12.32
N LYS A 48 -9.67 -1.27 11.07
CA LYS A 48 -8.77 -1.51 9.94
C LYS A 48 -8.86 -0.43 8.88
N VAL A 49 -7.71 -0.17 8.27
CA VAL A 49 -7.58 0.68 7.08
C VAL A 49 -6.89 -0.07 5.96
N PHE A 50 -7.26 0.29 4.74
CA PHE A 50 -6.48 0.00 3.55
C PHE A 50 -5.58 1.16 3.21
N LYS A 51 -4.37 0.85 2.73
CA LYS A 51 -3.41 1.83 2.26
C LYS A 51 -2.93 1.48 0.87
N LEU A 52 -2.97 2.46 -0.01
CA LEU A 52 -2.35 2.40 -1.33
C LEU A 52 -1.01 3.11 -1.26
N ASN A 53 0.08 2.40 -1.54
CA ASN A 53 1.45 2.92 -1.47
C ASN A 53 2.13 2.78 -2.83
N ASP A 54 2.57 3.89 -3.42
CA ASP A 54 3.21 3.89 -4.76
C ASP A 54 4.72 3.64 -4.70
N ALA A 55 5.29 3.51 -3.50
CA ALA A 55 6.71 3.29 -3.28
C ALA A 55 7.62 4.35 -3.95
N ILE A 56 7.14 5.59 -4.12
CA ILE A 56 7.89 6.65 -4.82
C ILE A 56 9.22 7.02 -4.14
N TYR A 57 9.34 6.80 -2.83
CA TYR A 57 10.55 7.07 -2.06
C TYR A 57 11.58 5.94 -2.05
N TYR A 58 11.28 4.80 -2.68
CA TYR A 58 12.16 3.63 -2.70
C TYR A 58 12.90 3.51 -4.04
N LEU A 59 14.11 2.94 -4.01
CA LEU A 59 14.93 2.77 -5.22
C LEU A 59 14.32 1.72 -6.17
N SER A 60 13.56 0.76 -5.61
CA SER A 60 12.85 -0.30 -6.31
C SER A 60 11.68 -0.82 -5.46
N TRP A 61 10.81 -1.64 -6.06
CA TRP A 61 9.77 -2.33 -5.32
C TRP A 61 10.32 -3.34 -4.31
N THR A 62 11.49 -3.94 -4.58
CA THR A 62 12.17 -4.82 -3.63
C THR A 62 12.53 -4.06 -2.35
N ASP A 63 13.10 -2.85 -2.48
CA ASP A 63 13.44 -2.01 -1.32
C ASP A 63 12.19 -1.62 -0.52
N TYR A 64 11.07 -1.37 -1.19
CA TYR A 64 9.79 -1.14 -0.53
C TYR A 64 9.33 -2.36 0.29
N PHE A 65 9.40 -3.57 -0.27
CA PHE A 65 9.01 -4.78 0.47
C PHE A 65 9.95 -5.09 1.63
N GLU A 66 11.26 -4.88 1.47
CA GLU A 66 12.22 -5.01 2.57
C GLU A 66 11.92 -4.01 3.69
N ASN A 67 11.62 -2.76 3.35
CA ASN A 67 11.21 -1.78 4.34
C ASN A 67 9.89 -2.16 5.03
N LEU A 68 8.91 -2.67 4.29
CA LEU A 68 7.65 -3.15 4.84
C LEU A 68 7.89 -4.29 5.87
N LEU A 69 8.77 -5.24 5.55
CA LEU A 69 9.15 -6.32 6.45
C LEU A 69 9.86 -5.81 7.70
N LEU A 70 10.79 -4.86 7.54
CA LEU A 70 11.49 -4.24 8.67
C LEU A 70 10.52 -3.48 9.58
N ASN A 71 9.60 -2.68 9.01
CA ASN A 71 8.57 -2.00 9.79
C ASN A 71 7.71 -2.98 10.57
N ASN A 72 7.28 -4.08 9.94
CA ASN A 72 6.51 -5.12 10.61
C ASN A 72 7.29 -5.80 11.74
N TYR A 73 8.59 -6.00 11.56
CA TYR A 73 9.45 -6.59 12.59
C TYR A 73 9.62 -5.65 13.80
N PHE A 74 9.83 -4.36 13.57
CA PHE A 74 10.04 -3.37 14.64
C PHE A 74 8.76 -2.82 15.25
N SER A 75 7.61 -2.95 14.57
CA SER A 75 6.32 -2.39 15.00
C SER A 75 5.17 -3.38 14.74
N PRO A 76 5.15 -4.53 15.45
CA PRO A 76 4.19 -5.59 15.20
C PRO A 76 2.73 -5.17 15.44
N ASP A 77 2.48 -4.25 16.39
CA ASP A 77 1.12 -3.76 16.69
C ASP A 77 0.50 -2.98 15.52
N THR A 78 1.32 -2.43 14.65
CA THR A 78 0.93 -1.66 13.46
C THR A 78 1.43 -2.31 12.17
N ALA A 79 1.67 -3.62 12.19
CA ALA A 79 2.17 -4.36 11.04
C ALA A 79 1.21 -4.25 9.84
N PHE A 80 1.81 -4.16 8.66
CA PHE A 80 1.15 -4.15 7.37
C PHE A 80 1.02 -5.57 6.82
N GLN A 81 -0.16 -5.91 6.32
CA GLN A 81 -0.37 -7.11 5.53
C GLN A 81 -0.48 -6.72 4.05
N LEU A 82 0.41 -7.21 3.19
CA LEU A 82 0.27 -7.06 1.74
C LEU A 82 -0.90 -7.93 1.25
N ILE A 83 -1.96 -7.30 0.78
CA ILE A 83 -3.20 -7.98 0.34
C ILE A 83 -3.39 -7.95 -1.18
N GLY A 84 -2.52 -7.27 -1.91
CA GLY A 84 -2.50 -7.27 -3.36
C GLY A 84 -1.92 -5.99 -3.93
N PHE A 85 -2.29 -5.74 -5.18
CA PHE A 85 -1.86 -4.55 -5.92
C PHE A 85 -3.07 -3.87 -6.55
N TYR A 86 -2.95 -2.57 -6.74
CA TYR A 86 -3.91 -1.75 -7.45
C TYR A 86 -3.17 -0.95 -8.53
N LYS A 87 -3.78 -0.87 -9.72
CA LYS A 87 -3.27 -0.04 -10.80
C LYS A 87 -4.32 1.01 -11.14
N SER A 88 -3.97 2.28 -11.00
CA SER A 88 -4.88 3.37 -11.31
C SER A 88 -5.03 3.60 -12.82
N ASP A 89 -6.06 4.36 -13.20
CA ASP A 89 -6.26 4.79 -14.59
C ASP A 89 -5.08 5.61 -15.15
N ALA A 90 -4.35 6.30 -14.28
CA ALA A 90 -3.12 7.01 -14.62
C ALA A 90 -1.89 6.09 -14.75
N ASN A 91 -2.07 4.77 -14.77
CA ASN A 91 -1.04 3.74 -14.81
C ASN A 91 -0.06 3.72 -13.63
N ILE A 92 -0.43 4.30 -12.49
CA ILE A 92 0.40 4.22 -11.29
C ILE A 92 0.13 2.88 -10.58
N LEU A 93 1.19 2.12 -10.32
CA LEU A 93 1.14 0.90 -9.53
C LEU A 93 1.20 1.24 -8.04
N TYR A 94 0.31 0.63 -7.27
CA TYR A 94 0.27 0.72 -5.82
C TYR A 94 0.33 -0.68 -5.21
N ALA A 95 1.10 -0.84 -4.14
CA ALA A 95 0.88 -1.91 -3.19
C ALA A 95 -0.36 -1.58 -2.36
N LEU A 96 -1.28 -2.54 -2.25
CA LEU A 96 -2.42 -2.46 -1.35
C LEU A 96 -2.07 -3.24 -0.07
N VAL A 97 -2.00 -2.52 1.04
CA VAL A 97 -1.73 -3.11 2.35
C VAL A 97 -2.88 -2.85 3.32
N GLU A 98 -3.18 -3.84 4.15
CA GLU A 98 -4.10 -3.71 5.29
C GLU A 98 -3.29 -3.42 6.56
N GLN A 99 -3.81 -2.56 7.43
CA GLN A 99 -3.19 -2.23 8.71
C GLN A 99 -4.25 -2.09 9.81
N SER A 100 -3.93 -2.54 11.01
CA SER A 100 -4.72 -2.25 12.22
C SER A 100 -4.87 -0.74 12.42
N TYR A 101 -6.09 -0.31 12.73
CA TYR A 101 -6.44 1.08 12.94
C TYR A 101 -7.47 1.17 14.07
N VAL A 102 -7.28 2.07 15.03
CA VAL A 102 -8.31 2.35 16.02
C VAL A 102 -8.82 3.75 15.75
N ALA A 103 -10.08 3.87 15.31
CA ALA A 103 -10.71 5.17 15.17
C ALA A 103 -10.80 5.84 16.55
N THR A 104 -10.12 6.98 16.73
CA THR A 104 -10.25 7.80 17.94
C THR A 104 -11.61 8.50 17.90
N ASN A 105 -12.63 7.90 18.50
CA ASN A 105 -13.87 8.59 18.84
C ASN A 105 -13.62 9.51 20.04
N GLN A 106 -12.96 10.64 19.84
CA GLN A 106 -12.96 11.71 20.84
C GLN A 106 -13.21 13.05 20.18
N ALA A 107 -14.39 13.61 20.45
CA ALA A 107 -14.47 15.04 20.67
C ALA A 107 -13.60 15.31 21.91
N THR A 108 -12.50 16.03 21.74
CA THR A 108 -11.84 16.69 22.86
C THR A 108 -12.72 17.86 23.27
N ASP A 109 -13.40 17.72 24.42
CA ASP A 109 -14.03 18.82 25.16
C ASP A 109 -12.97 19.79 25.71
#